data_AF-A0A7W4F0A5-F1
#
_entry.id   AF-A0A7W4F0A5-F1
#
_cell.length_a   1.000
_cell.length_b   1.000
_cell.length_c   1.000
_cell.angle_alpha   90.00
_cell.angle_beta   90.00
_cell.angle_gamma   90.00
#
_symmetry.space_group_name_H-M   'P 1'
#
loop_
_entity.id
_entity.type
_entity.pdbx_description
1 polymer ?
#
loop_
_entity_poly.entity_id
_entity_poly.type
_entity_poly.pdbx_seq_one_letter_code
_entity_poly.pdbx_strand_id
1 'polypeptide(L)'
;MIEIEFEKPNYTTCKCCGNQVTWLTRFVYKDNEAIAFYYATFTEHAEEKEVKCLIGICEWENPESEEYTKATGFPMVLWVDENQQANVSLLNKNEVPWENILKGKILDREEALNHPYKEEIFHITDHIFWEDKEIINFLFPKN
;
A
#
# COMPACT_ATOMS: atom_id res chain seq x y z
N MET A 1 5.15 12.63 12.65
CA MET A 1 3.73 12.42 12.30
C MET A 1 3.66 12.56 10.80
N ILE A 2 3.04 11.60 10.12
CA ILE A 2 2.84 11.65 8.67
C ILE A 2 1.39 12.05 8.37
N GLU A 3 1.15 12.52 7.16
CA GLU A 3 -0.19 12.80 6.63
C GLU A 3 -0.38 12.02 5.32
N ILE A 4 -1.60 11.51 5.09
CA ILE A 4 -1.94 10.78 3.86
C ILE A 4 -2.92 11.61 3.04
N GLU A 5 -2.57 11.86 1.79
CA GLU A 5 -3.49 12.41 0.78
C GLU A 5 -4.24 11.27 0.07
N PHE A 6 -5.56 11.37 0.08
CA PHE A 6 -6.47 10.33 -0.42
C PHE A 6 -7.06 10.68 -1.79
N GLU A 7 -6.40 10.23 -2.86
CA GLU A 7 -6.97 10.35 -4.21
C GLU A 7 -8.28 9.54 -4.35
N LYS A 8 -9.09 9.93 -5.34
CA LYS A 8 -10.34 9.19 -5.62
C LYS A 8 -10.04 7.74 -6.01
N PRO A 9 -10.79 6.75 -5.46
CA PRO A 9 -10.63 5.37 -5.88
C PRO A 9 -10.95 5.17 -7.37
N ASN A 10 -10.27 4.21 -7.97
CA ASN A 10 -10.59 3.69 -9.30
C ASN A 10 -11.22 2.30 -9.17
N TYR A 11 -12.18 1.98 -10.03
CA TYR A 11 -12.93 0.72 -9.95
C TYR A 11 -12.85 -0.07 -11.25
N THR A 12 -12.70 -1.38 -11.12
CA THR A 12 -12.78 -2.34 -12.23
C THR A 12 -13.62 -3.55 -11.79
N THR A 13 -13.73 -4.58 -12.63
CA THR A 13 -14.46 -5.82 -12.32
C THR A 13 -13.51 -7.02 -12.35
N CYS A 14 -13.60 -7.92 -11.35
CA CYS A 14 -12.84 -9.18 -11.38
C CYS A 14 -13.27 -10.01 -12.58
N LYS A 15 -12.32 -10.47 -13.37
CA LYS A 15 -12.59 -11.40 -14.48
C LYS A 15 -13.07 -12.77 -13.99
N CYS A 16 -12.81 -13.11 -12.73
CA CYS A 16 -13.14 -14.37 -12.10
C CYS A 16 -14.61 -14.49 -11.69
N CYS A 17 -15.13 -13.51 -10.96
CA CYS A 17 -16.44 -13.55 -10.30
C CYS A 17 -17.33 -12.33 -10.61
N GLY A 18 -16.81 -11.32 -11.33
CA GLY A 18 -17.55 -10.09 -11.65
C GLY A 18 -17.62 -9.04 -10.53
N ASN A 19 -17.11 -9.34 -9.33
CA ASN A 19 -17.11 -8.40 -8.21
C ASN A 19 -16.26 -7.16 -8.50
N GLN A 20 -16.57 -6.05 -7.83
CA GLN A 20 -15.82 -4.81 -7.98
C GLN A 20 -14.41 -4.95 -7.40
N VAL A 21 -13.40 -4.56 -8.19
CA VAL A 21 -12.01 -4.39 -7.74
C VAL A 21 -11.78 -2.91 -7.51
N THR A 22 -11.32 -2.55 -6.31
CA THR A 22 -10.98 -1.18 -5.94
C THR A 22 -9.48 -0.99 -6.04
N TRP A 23 -9.04 0.08 -6.69
CA TRP A 23 -7.65 0.51 -6.82
C TRP A 23 -7.47 1.88 -6.21
N LEU A 24 -6.50 1.99 -5.31
CA LEU A 24 -6.19 3.21 -4.58
C LEU A 24 -4.80 3.71 -4.94
N THR A 25 -4.66 5.02 -5.00
CA THR A 25 -3.37 5.74 -5.04
C THR A 25 -3.38 6.74 -3.91
N ARG A 26 -2.28 6.83 -3.17
CA ARG A 26 -2.20 7.59 -1.92
C ARG A 26 -0.81 8.16 -1.79
N PHE A 27 -0.70 9.40 -1.35
CA PHE A 27 0.59 10.08 -1.16
C PHE A 27 0.81 10.34 0.33
N VAL A 28 2.04 10.12 0.78
CA VAL A 28 2.41 10.22 2.19
C VAL A 28 3.40 11.36 2.36
N TYR A 29 3.04 12.28 3.25
CA TYR A 29 3.79 13.49 3.52
C TYR A 29 4.31 13.50 4.96
N LYS A 30 5.47 14.14 5.14
CA LYS A 30 6.03 14.47 6.44
C LYS A 30 6.58 15.89 6.37
N ASP A 31 6.13 16.75 7.27
CA ASP A 31 6.52 18.17 7.29
C ASP A 31 6.30 18.88 5.94
N ASN A 32 5.18 18.56 5.25
CA ASN A 32 4.82 19.00 3.89
C ASN A 32 5.70 18.47 2.74
N GLU A 33 6.62 17.55 3.01
CA GLU A 33 7.44 16.90 1.98
C GLU A 33 6.89 15.51 1.65
N ALA A 34 6.76 15.19 0.37
CA ALA A 34 6.34 13.86 -0.08
C ALA A 34 7.47 12.86 0.18
N ILE A 35 7.25 11.90 1.08
CA ILE A 35 8.27 10.90 1.45
C ILE A 35 7.97 9.52 0.86
N ALA A 36 6.70 9.24 0.58
CA ALA A 36 6.27 7.96 0.04
C ALA A 36 4.93 8.08 -0.70
N PHE A 37 4.57 7.01 -1.38
CA PHE A 37 3.21 6.78 -1.86
C PHE A 37 2.86 5.31 -1.64
N TYR A 38 1.58 4.98 -1.69
CA TYR A 38 1.18 3.59 -1.80
C TYR A 38 0.07 3.38 -2.82
N TYR A 39 0.16 2.23 -3.48
CA TYR A 39 -0.93 1.66 -4.23
C TYR A 39 -1.57 0.55 -3.40
N ALA A 40 -2.89 0.48 -3.41
CA ALA A 40 -3.62 -0.63 -2.79
C ALA A 40 -4.67 -1.17 -3.75
N THR A 41 -4.88 -2.49 -3.70
CA THR A 41 -5.97 -3.13 -4.43
C THR A 41 -6.64 -4.20 -3.58
N PHE A 42 -7.95 -4.28 -3.69
CA PHE A 42 -8.76 -5.28 -3.03
C PHE A 42 -10.06 -5.50 -3.77
N THR A 43 -10.62 -6.68 -3.58
CA THR A 43 -11.88 -7.13 -4.15
C THR A 43 -12.51 -8.08 -3.16
N GLU A 44 -13.83 -8.02 -3.03
CA GLU A 44 -14.54 -8.96 -2.17
C GLU A 44 -14.54 -10.33 -2.85
N HIS A 45 -13.86 -11.30 -2.25
CA HIS A 45 -13.91 -12.71 -2.63
C HIS A 45 -14.49 -13.53 -1.47
N ALA A 46 -15.10 -14.67 -1.78
CA ALA A 46 -15.80 -15.48 -0.78
C ALA A 46 -14.86 -16.05 0.31
N GLU A 47 -13.56 -16.19 0.01
CA GLU A 47 -12.62 -16.91 0.87
C GLU A 47 -11.48 -16.04 1.43
N GLU A 48 -11.24 -14.83 0.89
CA GLU A 48 -10.10 -14.00 1.28
C GLU A 48 -10.49 -12.52 1.34
N LYS A 49 -10.16 -11.91 2.49
CA LYS A 49 -10.42 -10.49 2.76
C LYS A 49 -9.12 -9.77 3.07
N GLU A 50 -8.36 -9.56 2.01
CA GLU A 50 -7.04 -8.97 2.08
C GLU A 50 -6.94 -7.75 1.17
N VAL A 51 -6.08 -6.81 1.56
CA VAL A 51 -5.63 -5.71 0.73
C VAL A 51 -4.19 -6.00 0.32
N LYS A 52 -3.94 -6.11 -0.99
CA LYS A 52 -2.57 -6.07 -1.50
C LYS A 52 -2.15 -4.61 -1.59
N CYS A 53 -0.95 -4.30 -1.13
CA CYS A 53 -0.41 -2.96 -1.06
C CYS A 53 1.02 -2.93 -1.60
N LEU A 54 1.41 -1.85 -2.26
CA LEU A 54 2.79 -1.56 -2.63
C LEU A 54 3.12 -0.16 -2.12
N ILE A 55 3.98 -0.10 -1.10
CA ILE A 55 4.49 1.17 -0.57
C ILE A 55 5.78 1.50 -1.32
N GLY A 56 5.84 2.66 -1.98
CA GLY A 56 7.05 3.19 -2.59
C GLY A 56 7.64 4.29 -1.70
N ILE A 57 8.86 4.08 -1.19
CA ILE A 57 9.63 5.14 -0.54
C ILE A 57 10.43 5.88 -1.62
N CYS A 58 10.25 7.20 -1.69
CA CYS A 58 10.90 8.04 -2.69
C CYS A 58 12.29 8.48 -2.22
N GLU A 59 13.27 8.37 -3.12
CA GLU A 59 14.58 8.99 -2.99
C GLU A 59 14.60 10.23 -3.90
N TRP A 60 14.99 11.37 -3.34
CA TRP A 60 15.08 12.65 -4.03
C TRP A 60 16.56 13.05 -4.16
N GLU A 61 17.06 13.27 -5.38
CA GLU A 61 18.40 13.85 -5.57
C GLU A 61 18.41 15.36 -5.33
N ASN A 62 17.27 16.03 -5.56
CA ASN A 62 17.09 17.46 -5.33
C ASN A 62 15.75 17.70 -4.59
N PRO A 63 15.78 18.28 -3.37
CA PRO A 63 14.58 18.62 -2.60
C PRO A 63 13.61 19.58 -3.31
N GLU A 64 14.07 20.32 -4.32
CA GLU A 64 13.25 21.29 -5.07
C GLU A 64 12.51 20.68 -6.28
N SER A 65 12.70 19.38 -6.57
CA SER A 65 12.04 18.69 -7.69
C SER A 65 10.72 18.06 -7.26
N GLU A 66 9.65 18.25 -8.05
CA GLU A 66 8.36 17.54 -7.88
C GLU A 66 8.41 16.09 -8.39
N GLU A 67 9.44 15.71 -9.15
CA GLU A 67 9.65 14.33 -9.60
C GLU A 67 10.72 13.61 -8.76
N TYR A 68 10.35 12.45 -8.22
CA TYR A 68 11.31 11.55 -7.54
C TYR A 68 12.25 10.93 -8.57
N THR A 69 13.52 10.75 -8.19
CA THR A 69 14.53 10.15 -9.07
C THR A 69 14.46 8.62 -9.04
N LYS A 70 14.13 8.05 -7.88
CA LYS A 70 14.00 6.61 -7.67
C LYS A 70 13.00 6.31 -6.57
N ALA A 71 12.32 5.17 -6.67
CA ALA A 71 11.49 4.66 -5.60
C ALA A 71 11.83 3.19 -5.30
N THR A 72 11.92 2.86 -4.03
CA THR A 72 12.05 1.46 -3.56
C THR A 72 10.68 0.98 -3.10
N GLY A 73 10.17 -0.06 -3.75
CA GLY A 73 8.84 -0.62 -3.54
C GLY A 73 8.83 -1.79 -2.56
N PHE A 74 7.88 -1.77 -1.63
CA PHE A 74 7.68 -2.78 -0.59
C PHE A 74 6.29 -3.42 -0.76
N PRO A 75 6.20 -4.62 -1.35
CA PRO A 75 4.97 -5.38 -1.45
C PRO A 75 4.49 -5.82 -0.07
N MET A 76 3.22 -5.61 0.23
CA MET A 76 2.59 -5.96 1.49
C MET A 76 1.19 -6.54 1.30
N VAL A 77 0.75 -7.29 2.29
CA VAL A 77 -0.64 -7.69 2.47
C VAL A 77 -1.13 -7.23 3.82
N LEU A 78 -2.32 -6.64 3.83
CA LEU A 78 -3.03 -6.19 5.02
C LEU A 78 -4.32 -6.99 5.14
N TRP A 79 -4.61 -7.49 6.34
CA TRP A 79 -5.85 -8.22 6.61
C TRP A 79 -6.26 -8.02 8.07
N VAL A 80 -7.46 -8.49 8.38
CA VAL A 80 -7.99 -8.52 9.73
C VAL A 80 -8.36 -9.97 10.05
N ASP A 81 -7.96 -10.44 11.22
CA ASP A 81 -8.27 -11.81 11.65
C ASP A 81 -9.66 -11.94 12.28
N GLU A 82 -10.01 -13.16 12.69
CA GLU A 82 -11.30 -13.48 13.31
C GLU A 82 -11.56 -12.68 14.61
N ASN A 83 -10.52 -12.19 15.28
CA ASN A 83 -10.61 -11.38 16.50
C ASN A 83 -10.65 -9.88 16.21
N GLN A 84 -10.81 -9.47 14.95
CA GLN A 84 -10.76 -8.08 14.51
C GLN A 84 -9.39 -7.42 14.75
N GLN A 85 -8.31 -8.22 14.80
CA GLN A 85 -6.96 -7.67 14.93
C GLN A 85 -6.38 -7.38 13.55
N ALA A 86 -5.87 -6.14 13.38
CA ALA A 86 -5.14 -5.74 12.20
C ALA A 86 -3.81 -6.48 12.09
N ASN A 87 -3.53 -7.04 10.91
CA ASN A 87 -2.33 -7.80 10.63
C ASN A 87 -1.72 -7.37 9.29
N VAL A 88 -0.40 -7.40 9.21
CA VAL A 88 0.35 -7.00 8.02
C VAL A 88 1.55 -7.90 7.80
N SER A 89 1.87 -8.19 6.54
CA SER A 89 3.06 -8.96 6.15
C SER A 89 3.68 -8.42 4.89
N LEU A 90 5.00 -8.57 4.77
CA LEU A 90 5.74 -8.33 3.53
C LEU A 90 5.53 -9.49 2.55
N LEU A 91 5.42 -9.17 1.27
CA LEU A 91 5.29 -10.12 0.18
C LEU A 91 6.51 -10.07 -0.75
N ASN A 92 6.62 -11.05 -1.64
CA ASN A 92 7.52 -10.97 -2.79
C ASN A 92 6.90 -10.11 -3.90
N LYS A 93 7.75 -9.60 -4.81
CA LYS A 93 7.30 -8.70 -5.88
C LYS A 93 6.29 -9.33 -6.83
N ASN A 94 6.33 -10.66 -6.99
CA ASN A 94 5.44 -11.41 -7.87
C ASN A 94 4.09 -11.77 -7.22
N GLU A 95 3.88 -11.42 -5.95
CA GLU A 95 2.62 -11.65 -5.23
C GLU A 95 1.71 -10.40 -5.23
N VAL A 96 2.14 -9.32 -5.90
CA VAL A 96 1.36 -8.09 -6.10
C VAL A 96 1.22 -7.80 -7.59
N PRO A 97 0.16 -7.10 -8.03
CA PRO A 97 -0.13 -6.94 -9.46
C PRO A 97 0.66 -5.81 -10.14
N TRP A 98 1.42 -5.02 -9.38
CA TRP A 98 2.19 -3.91 -9.92
C TRP A 98 3.56 -4.38 -10.40
N GLU A 99 3.72 -4.46 -11.72
CA GLU A 99 5.00 -4.76 -12.35
C GLU A 99 5.55 -3.52 -13.04
N ASN A 100 6.85 -3.24 -12.87
CA ASN A 100 7.58 -2.17 -13.58
C ASN A 100 6.94 -0.76 -13.47
N ILE A 101 6.12 -0.50 -12.45
CA ILE A 101 5.45 0.80 -12.25
C ILE A 101 6.37 1.88 -11.65
N LEU A 102 7.48 1.46 -11.04
CA LEU A 102 8.41 2.36 -10.34
C LEU A 102 9.60 2.71 -11.24
N LYS A 103 10.11 3.95 -11.12
CA LYS A 103 11.44 4.35 -11.63
C LYS A 103 12.60 3.74 -10.80
N GLY A 104 12.36 2.62 -10.13
CA GLY A 104 13.29 1.94 -9.24
C GLY A 104 12.99 0.45 -9.18
N LYS A 105 13.07 -0.18 -8.00
CA LYS A 105 12.82 -1.63 -7.86
C LYS A 105 11.73 -1.94 -6.84
N ILE A 106 10.96 -2.97 -7.12
CA ILE A 106 10.07 -3.62 -6.14
C ILE A 106 10.86 -4.77 -5.52
N LEU A 107 10.96 -4.77 -4.20
CA LEU A 107 11.74 -5.74 -3.43
C LEU A 107 11.00 -7.07 -3.28
N ASP A 108 11.77 -8.14 -3.09
CA ASP A 108 11.26 -9.39 -2.54
C ASP A 108 11.24 -9.34 -1.00
N ARG A 109 10.49 -10.25 -0.37
CA ARG A 109 10.23 -10.23 1.08
C ARG A 109 11.52 -10.23 1.91
N GLU A 110 12.50 -11.04 1.53
CA GLU A 110 13.77 -11.16 2.23
C GLU A 110 14.59 -9.85 2.18
N GLU A 111 14.62 -9.19 1.02
CA GLU A 111 15.30 -7.90 0.86
C GLU A 111 14.60 -6.83 1.71
N ALA A 112 13.27 -6.79 1.69
CA ALA A 112 12.47 -5.82 2.44
C ALA A 112 12.64 -5.96 3.96
N LEU A 113 12.70 -7.19 4.49
CA LEU A 113 12.89 -7.45 5.93
C LEU A 113 14.24 -6.96 6.48
N ASN A 114 15.24 -6.85 5.61
CA ASN A 114 16.58 -6.38 5.94
C ASN A 114 16.81 -4.91 5.53
N HIS A 115 15.79 -4.25 4.96
CA HIS A 115 15.94 -2.89 4.43
C HIS A 115 15.91 -1.83 5.55
N PRO A 116 16.72 -0.74 5.45
CA PRO A 116 16.70 0.35 6.42
C PRO A 116 15.33 1.02 6.62
N TYR A 117 14.51 1.08 5.58
CA TYR A 117 13.15 1.66 5.63
C TYR A 117 12.06 0.72 6.18
N LYS A 118 12.41 -0.47 6.68
CA LYS A 118 11.43 -1.42 7.22
C LYS A 118 10.53 -0.80 8.28
N GLU A 119 11.10 -0.06 9.24
CA GLU A 119 10.31 0.54 10.31
C GLU A 119 9.35 1.62 9.77
N GLU A 120 9.79 2.40 8.79
CA GLU A 120 8.98 3.44 8.15
C GLU A 120 7.78 2.85 7.42
N ILE A 121 7.96 1.78 6.64
CA ILE A 121 6.83 1.17 5.91
C ILE A 121 5.80 0.56 6.86
N PHE A 122 6.20 -0.01 8.00
CA PHE A 122 5.26 -0.51 9.00
C PHE A 122 4.53 0.64 9.70
N HIS A 123 5.24 1.73 9.99
CA HIS A 123 4.61 2.95 10.51
C HIS A 123 3.55 3.49 9.55
N ILE A 124 3.82 3.53 8.24
CA ILE A 124 2.83 3.89 7.22
C ILE A 124 1.63 2.94 7.28
N THR A 125 1.83 1.62 7.42
CA THR A 125 0.71 0.68 7.50
C THR A 125 -0.18 0.88 8.72
N ASP A 126 0.37 1.32 9.86
CA ASP A 126 -0.43 1.70 11.02
C ASP A 126 -1.41 2.82 10.65
N HIS A 127 -0.92 3.88 9.99
CA HIS A 127 -1.76 4.97 9.51
C HIS A 127 -2.82 4.50 8.50
N ILE A 128 -2.46 3.57 7.58
CA ILE A 128 -3.42 2.98 6.64
C ILE A 128 -4.61 2.34 7.36
N PHE A 129 -4.36 1.54 8.41
CA PHE A 129 -5.43 0.86 9.17
C PHE A 129 -6.37 1.81 9.92
N TRP A 130 -5.93 3.03 10.25
CA TRP A 130 -6.71 3.95 11.08
C TRP A 130 -7.26 5.16 10.31
N GLU A 131 -6.74 5.45 9.11
CA GLU A 131 -7.09 6.66 8.37
C GLU A 131 -7.68 6.42 6.96
N ASP A 132 -7.27 5.36 6.24
CA ASP A 132 -7.78 5.11 4.88
C ASP A 132 -9.17 4.47 4.91
N LYS A 133 -10.21 5.32 4.82
CA LYS A 133 -11.61 4.91 4.93
C LYS A 133 -12.00 3.80 3.96
N GLU A 134 -11.44 3.75 2.77
CA GLU A 134 -11.76 2.70 1.78
C GLU A 134 -11.25 1.33 2.27
N ILE A 135 -10.03 1.30 2.80
CA ILE A 135 -9.42 0.10 3.38
C ILE A 135 -10.11 -0.28 4.68
N ILE A 136 -10.44 0.69 5.54
CA ILE A 136 -11.15 0.46 6.80
C ILE A 136 -12.54 -0.13 6.53
N ASN A 137 -13.31 0.48 5.64
CA ASN A 137 -14.65 -0.01 5.31
C ASN A 137 -14.60 -1.41 4.69
N PHE A 138 -13.55 -1.69 3.91
CA PHE A 138 -13.30 -3.02 3.42
C PHE A 138 -12.98 -3.95 4.60
N LEU A 139 -11.87 -3.79 5.30
CA LEU A 139 -11.35 -4.76 6.28
C LEU A 139 -12.18 -4.87 7.57
N PHE A 140 -12.79 -3.78 8.04
CA PHE A 140 -13.64 -3.71 9.25
C PHE A 140 -15.10 -3.40 8.89
N PRO A 141 -15.81 -4.31 8.19
CA PRO A 141 -17.19 -4.06 7.79
C PRO A 141 -18.04 -3.89 9.06
N LYS A 142 -18.83 -2.83 9.12
CA LYS A 142 -19.84 -2.70 10.17
C LYS A 142 -20.94 -3.72 9.89
N ASN A 143 -21.13 -4.65 10.83
CA ASN A 143 -22.30 -5.54 10.87
C ASN A 143 -23.61 -4.74 10.92
#